data_AF-A0A1B6KGT2-F1
#
_entry.id   AF-A0A1B6KGT2-F1
#
_cell.length_a   1.000
_cell.length_b   1.000
_cell.length_c   1.000
_cell.angle_alpha   90.00
_cell.angle_beta   90.00
_cell.angle_gamma   90.00
#
_symmetry.space_group_name_H-M   'P 1'
#
loop_
_entity.id
_entity.type
_entity.pdbx_description
1 polymer ?
#
loop_
_entity_poly.entity_id
_entity_poly.type
_entity_poly.pdbx_seq_one_letter_code
_entity_poly.pdbx_strand_id
1 'polypeptide(L)'
;NGQLEHNSKVVANEFNNFFLNIVKNLEFVDNVPANFSELKYKSYFTENDQARSMFLEPVYTEEIIAAINSLKNNTSPGIDQISSFILKKVTPEIVNLLLY
;
A
#
# COMPACT_ATOMS: atom_id res chain seq x y z
N ASN A 1 25.50 -25.65 5.03
CA ASN A 1 24.99 -26.59 6.03
C ASN A 1 23.57 -26.18 6.43
N GLY A 2 22.58 -26.51 5.61
CA GLY A 2 21.18 -26.21 5.93
C GLY A 2 20.57 -27.36 6.73
N GLN A 3 20.08 -27.07 7.93
CA GLN A 3 19.25 -27.98 8.72
C GLN A 3 17.87 -27.33 8.89
N LEU A 4 16.81 -28.15 8.96
CA LEU A 4 15.46 -27.66 9.21
C LEU A 4 15.34 -27.23 10.68
N GLU A 5 14.97 -25.96 10.89
CA GLU A 5 14.71 -25.39 12.22
C GLU A 5 13.19 -25.33 12.44
N HIS A 6 12.73 -25.97 13.51
CA HIS A 6 11.31 -26.11 13.84
C HIS A 6 10.87 -25.13 14.94
N ASN A 7 11.81 -24.48 15.61
CA ASN A 7 11.53 -23.48 16.62
C ASN A 7 11.17 -22.14 15.97
N SER A 8 9.89 -21.80 16.00
CA SER A 8 9.35 -20.56 15.41
C SER A 8 10.03 -19.28 15.90
N LYS A 9 10.48 -19.25 17.17
CA LYS A 9 11.20 -18.10 17.73
C LYS A 9 12.60 -17.95 17.12
N VAL A 10 13.28 -19.07 16.89
CA VAL A 10 14.61 -19.06 16.25
C VAL A 10 14.47 -18.60 14.81
N VAL A 11 13.49 -19.13 14.06
CA VAL A 11 13.21 -18.71 12.68
C VAL A 11 12.90 -17.21 12.60
N ALA A 12 12.02 -16.70 13.47
CA ALA A 12 11.68 -15.28 13.51
C ALA A 12 12.89 -14.40 13.83
N ASN A 13 13.74 -14.81 14.77
CA ASN A 13 14.94 -14.07 15.12
C ASN A 13 15.97 -14.07 13.99
N GLU A 14 16.20 -15.20 13.33
CA GLU A 14 17.11 -15.28 12.18
C GLU A 14 16.61 -14.43 11.01
N PHE A 15 15.31 -14.48 10.71
CA PHE A 15 14.69 -13.62 9.72
C PHE A 15 14.89 -12.13 10.07
N ASN A 16 14.55 -11.73 11.30
CA ASN A 16 14.71 -10.35 11.75
C ASN A 16 16.17 -9.91 11.70
N ASN A 17 17.10 -10.75 12.16
CA ASN A 17 18.53 -10.46 12.16
C ASN A 17 19.07 -10.29 10.74
N PHE A 18 18.62 -11.09 9.78
CA PHE A 18 18.99 -10.94 8.38
C PHE A 18 18.62 -9.55 7.85
N PHE A 19 17.36 -9.13 8.00
CA PHE A 19 16.92 -7.82 7.52
C PHE A 19 17.53 -6.66 8.32
N LEU A 20 17.67 -6.77 9.63
CA LEU A 20 18.35 -5.76 10.45
C LEU A 20 19.82 -5.60 10.06
N ASN A 21 20.50 -6.68 9.67
CA ASN A 21 21.89 -6.61 9.21
C ASN A 21 22.02 -6.02 7.80
N ILE A 22 21.04 -6.25 6.92
CA ILE A 22 20.96 -5.50 5.65
C ILE A 22 20.85 -4.01 5.94
N VAL A 23 19.90 -3.64 6.79
CA VAL A 23 19.61 -2.24 7.14
C VAL A 23 20.79 -1.54 7.81
N LYS A 24 21.55 -2.22 8.68
CA LYS A 24 22.76 -1.64 9.31
C LYS A 24 23.85 -1.24 8.31
N ASN A 25 23.93 -1.92 7.17
CA ASN A 25 24.90 -1.66 6.12
C ASN A 25 24.36 -0.73 5.02
N LEU A 26 23.08 -0.37 5.09
CA LEU A 26 22.54 0.72 4.30
C LEU A 26 22.96 2.01 4.99
N GLU A 27 23.94 2.70 4.42
CA GLU A 27 24.09 4.12 4.71
C GLU A 27 22.80 4.79 4.23
N PHE A 28 21.90 5.13 5.17
CA PHE A 28 20.81 6.05 4.91
C PHE A 28 21.42 7.44 4.74
N VAL A 29 22.07 7.62 3.60
CA VAL A 29 22.42 8.95 3.15
C VAL A 29 21.08 9.53 2.73
N ASP A 30 20.61 10.57 3.42
CA ASP A 30 19.50 11.43 2.97
C ASP A 30 19.83 12.16 1.64
N ASN A 31 20.80 11.65 0.89
CA ASN A 31 21.15 12.07 -0.45
C ASN A 31 20.17 11.42 -1.41
N VAL A 32 18.98 12.02 -1.46
CA VAL A 32 18.16 11.99 -2.66
C VAL A 32 19.10 12.31 -3.84
N PRO A 33 19.22 11.42 -4.85
CA PRO A 33 20.08 11.65 -6.01
C PRO A 33 19.78 13.03 -6.61
N ALA A 34 20.80 13.77 -7.07
CA ALA A 34 20.58 15.11 -7.62
C ALA A 34 19.58 15.13 -8.80
N ASN A 35 19.40 13.98 -9.46
CA ASN A 35 18.45 13.74 -10.54
C ASN A 35 17.14 13.08 -10.09
N PHE A 36 16.83 13.05 -8.78
CA PHE A 36 15.58 12.44 -8.30
C PHE A 36 14.34 13.16 -8.85
N SER A 37 14.41 14.48 -9.01
CA SER A 37 13.39 15.27 -9.72
C SER A 37 13.26 14.92 -11.21
N GLU A 38 14.23 14.19 -11.77
CA GLU A 38 14.26 13.73 -13.15
C GLU A 38 13.79 12.27 -13.31
N LEU A 39 13.32 11.63 -12.23
CA LEU A 39 12.77 10.27 -12.30
C LEU A 39 11.53 10.24 -13.21
N LYS A 40 11.72 9.73 -14.43
CA LYS A 40 10.63 9.54 -15.41
C LYS A 40 9.96 8.17 -15.27
N TYR A 41 9.73 7.68 -14.05
CA TYR A 41 9.15 6.35 -13.87
C TYR A 41 7.78 6.22 -14.57
N LYS A 42 7.00 7.32 -14.57
CA LYS A 42 5.73 7.44 -15.32
C LYS A 42 5.88 7.16 -16.83
N SER A 43 7.04 7.44 -17.41
CA SER A 43 7.33 7.19 -18.84
C SER A 43 7.68 5.74 -19.17
N TYR A 44 7.94 4.89 -18.17
CA TYR A 44 8.17 3.47 -18.38
C TYR A 44 6.88 2.68 -18.52
N PHE A 45 5.74 3.28 -18.17
CA PHE A 45 4.43 2.70 -18.41
C PHE A 45 3.95 3.07 -19.81
N THR A 46 3.59 2.06 -20.60
CA THR A 46 3.00 2.24 -21.92
C THR A 46 1.54 2.69 -21.84
N GLU A 47 0.86 2.37 -20.73
CA GLU A 47 -0.54 2.72 -20.50
C GLU A 47 -0.68 3.49 -19.18
N ASN A 48 -1.52 4.53 -19.18
CA ASN A 48 -1.80 5.34 -17.98
C ASN A 48 -2.32 4.49 -16.81
N ASP A 49 -3.01 3.38 -17.10
CA ASP A 49 -3.60 2.52 -16.07
C ASP A 49 -2.53 1.70 -15.33
N GLN A 50 -1.39 1.41 -15.95
CA GLN A 50 -0.28 0.71 -15.30
C GLN A 50 0.42 1.60 -14.26
N ALA A 51 0.53 2.90 -14.54
CA ALA A 51 1.08 3.86 -13.58
C ALA A 51 0.14 4.05 -12.37
N ARG A 52 -1.18 3.95 -12.58
CA ARG A 52 -2.22 4.13 -11.55
C ARG A 52 -2.44 2.91 -10.67
N SER A 53 -2.02 1.72 -11.09
CA SER A 53 -2.11 0.51 -10.28
C SER A 53 -0.97 0.39 -9.25
N MET A 54 0.05 1.24 -9.38
CA MET A 54 1.16 1.31 -8.44
C MET A 54 0.81 2.27 -7.29
N PHE A 55 0.58 1.71 -6.10
CA PHE A 55 0.37 2.44 -4.84
C PHE A 55 1.70 3.02 -4.30
N LEU A 56 2.38 3.85 -5.10
CA LEU A 56 3.67 4.46 -4.76
C LEU A 56 3.55 5.82 -4.06
N GLU A 57 2.36 6.42 -4.09
CA GLU A 57 2.05 7.68 -3.43
C GLU A 57 1.03 7.42 -2.32
N PRO A 58 1.09 8.17 -1.19
CA PRO A 58 0.08 8.10 -0.14
C PRO A 58 -1.31 8.36 -0.73
N VAL A 59 -2.30 7.59 -0.30
CA VAL A 59 -3.68 7.78 -0.74
C VAL A 59 -4.29 8.94 0.06
N TYR A 60 -4.86 9.91 -0.64
CA TYR A 60 -5.52 11.05 0.01
C TYR A 60 -6.98 10.75 0.34
N THR A 61 -7.51 11.43 1.36
CA THR A 61 -8.89 11.27 1.83
C THR A 61 -9.89 11.53 0.70
N GLU A 62 -9.61 12.53 -0.13
CA GLU A 62 -10.42 12.96 -1.25
C GLU A 62 -10.52 11.88 -2.34
N GLU A 63 -9.44 11.11 -2.54
CA GLU A 63 -9.40 10.02 -3.53
C GLU A 63 -10.28 8.86 -3.08
N ILE A 64 -10.25 8.51 -1.79
CA ILE A 64 -11.11 7.47 -1.21
C ILE A 64 -12.58 7.91 -1.29
N ILE A 65 -12.87 9.16 -0.92
CA ILE A 65 -14.22 9.72 -1.03
C ILE A 65 -14.71 9.69 -2.48
N ALA A 66 -13.86 10.09 -3.44
CA ALA A 66 -14.20 10.06 -4.86
C ALA A 66 -14.46 8.64 -5.36
N ALA A 67 -13.63 7.68 -4.97
CA ALA A 67 -13.79 6.26 -5.31
C ALA A 67 -15.12 5.72 -4.77
N ILE A 68 -15.43 5.93 -3.48
CA ILE A 68 -16.68 5.48 -2.87
C ILE A 68 -17.88 6.16 -3.56
N ASN A 69 -17.80 7.45 -3.86
CA ASN A 69 -18.86 8.19 -4.52
C ASN A 69 -19.11 7.72 -5.97
N SER A 70 -18.07 7.24 -6.66
CA SER A 70 -18.18 6.70 -8.03
C SER A 70 -18.99 5.40 -8.11
N LEU A 71 -19.14 4.67 -7.00
CA LEU A 71 -19.92 3.44 -6.96
C LEU A 71 -21.39 3.71 -7.32
N LYS A 72 -22.04 2.80 -8.05
CA LYS A 72 -23.48 2.90 -8.28
C LYS A 72 -24.22 2.84 -6.95
N ASN A 73 -25.25 3.67 -6.78
CA ASN A 73 -26.12 3.62 -5.60
C ASN A 73 -26.97 2.35 -5.65
N ASN A 74 -26.43 1.25 -5.11
CA ASN A 74 -27.12 -0.02 -5.03
C ASN A 74 -27.43 -0.31 -3.57
N THR A 75 -28.68 -0.70 -3.31
CA THR A 75 -29.14 -1.11 -1.97
C THR A 75 -28.94 -2.59 -1.74
N SER A 76 -28.81 -3.39 -2.81
CA SER A 76 -28.54 -4.84 -2.70
C SER A 76 -27.06 -5.07 -2.35
N PRO A 77 -26.77 -5.66 -1.19
CA PRO A 77 -25.40 -5.94 -0.79
C PRO A 77 -24.85 -7.22 -1.43
N GLY A 78 -23.53 -7.40 -1.36
CA GLY A 78 -22.84 -8.64 -1.73
C GLY A 78 -22.81 -9.66 -0.58
N ILE A 79 -21.84 -10.57 -0.63
CA ILE A 79 -21.65 -11.64 0.39
C ILE A 79 -21.40 -11.06 1.79
N ASP A 80 -20.79 -9.87 1.87
CA ASP A 80 -20.47 -9.16 3.10
C ASP A 80 -21.66 -8.42 3.74
N GLN A 81 -22.82 -8.39 3.07
CA GLN A 81 -24.01 -7.67 3.50
C GLN A 81 -23.83 -6.13 3.60
N ILE A 82 -22.78 -5.57 2.98
CA ILE A 82 -22.52 -4.13 2.91
C ILE A 82 -22.89 -3.61 1.52
N SER A 83 -23.92 -2.78 1.44
CA SER A 83 -24.32 -2.14 0.18
C SER A 83 -23.49 -0.89 -0.08
N SER A 84 -23.31 -0.52 -1.35
CA SER A 84 -22.65 0.74 -1.71
C SER A 84 -23.42 1.95 -1.18
N PHE A 85 -24.74 1.83 -0.99
CA PHE A 85 -25.55 2.84 -0.30
C PHE A 85 -25.12 3.03 1.15
N ILE A 86 -24.95 1.95 1.92
CA ILE A 86 -24.47 2.01 3.31
C ILE A 86 -23.05 2.57 3.34
N LEU A 87 -22.17 2.05 2.48
CA LEU A 87 -20.77 2.48 2.40
C LEU A 87 -20.66 4.00 2.24
N LYS A 88 -21.44 4.59 1.30
CA LYS A 88 -21.49 6.05 1.09
C LYS A 88 -21.99 6.84 2.29
N LYS A 89 -22.85 6.25 3.12
CA LYS A 89 -23.38 6.91 4.34
C LYS A 89 -22.36 6.91 5.47
N VAL A 90 -21.56 5.85 5.58
CA VAL A 90 -20.57 5.70 6.65
C VAL A 90 -19.20 6.23 6.26
N THR A 91 -18.98 6.63 5.00
CA THR A 91 -17.70 7.18 4.49
C THR A 91 -17.03 8.17 5.45
N PRO A 92 -17.72 9.19 6.01
CA PRO A 92 -17.07 10.18 6.87
C PRO A 92 -16.44 9.57 8.13
N GLU A 93 -16.98 8.45 8.62
CA GLU A 93 -16.52 7.77 9.84
C GLU A 93 -15.39 6.78 9.57
N ILE A 94 -15.34 6.19 8.37
CA ILE A 94 -14.39 5.13 8.03
C ILE A 94 -13.22 5.61 7.17
N VAL A 95 -13.30 6.79 6.54
CA VAL A 95 -12.29 7.23 5.56
C VAL A 95 -10.88 7.26 6.16
N ASN A 96 -10.74 7.67 7.42
CA ASN A 96 -9.45 7.72 8.11
C ASN A 96 -8.87 6.32 8.39
N LEU A 97 -9.70 5.29 8.52
CA LEU A 97 -9.26 3.90 8.69
C LEU A 97 -8.76 3.29 7.37
N LEU A 98 -9.12 3.89 6.25
CA LEU A 98 -8.77 3.43 4.90
C LEU A 98 -7.53 4.15 4.34
N LEU A 99 -7.02 5.16 5.03
CA LEU A 99 -5.76 5.81 4.69
C LEU A 99 -4.58 4.90 5.08
N TYR A 100 -3.59 4.80 4.20
CA TYR A 100 -2.32 4.09 4.41
C TYR A 100 -1.17 5.09 4.54
#